data_AF-A0A645EH93-F1
#
_entry.id   AF-A0A645EH93-F1
#
_cell.length_a   1.000
_cell.length_b   1.000
_cell.length_c   1.000
_cell.angle_alpha   90.00
_cell.angle_beta   90.00
_cell.angle_gamma   90.00
#
_symmetry.space_group_name_H-M   'P 1'
#
loop_
_entity.id
_entity.type
_entity.pdbx_description
1 polymer ?
#
loop_
_entity_poly.entity_id
_entity_poly.type
_entity_poly.pdbx_seq_one_letter_code
_entity_poly.pdbx_strand_id
1 'polypeptide(L)'
;MAERRSGGTPPSSTSTSRSGGVRRAMWIAGLGLTGLLAGCSAGGGEESGGIHGGEASLVLPDFTSVSFFGMQGNHLLMIGLLVCLAGLGFGLATYRRLRDLPVHESMREISELIYQTCKTYLIQQGRFLLILWLFIGTVILLYYKVLVGFSWGRVAIILAFSLIGMAGSFGVAWYGIRVNTFANSRTSFAALRGKPYPAHAIPMQSGMSVGMVLISVTVLITDFVFRQIEHRVLRWQK
;
A
#
# COMPACT_ATOMS: atom_id res chain seq x y z
N MET A 1 -28.17 -49.36 50.77
CA MET A 1 -29.43 -49.43 50.01
C MET A 1 -29.28 -48.46 48.83
N ALA A 2 -28.50 -48.74 47.79
CA ALA A 2 -28.64 -49.77 46.76
C ALA A 2 -29.98 -49.67 46.00
N GLU A 3 -29.97 -49.01 44.84
CA GLU A 3 -30.78 -49.40 43.66
C GLU A 3 -30.06 -48.85 42.40
N ARG A 4 -29.79 -49.74 41.46
CA ARG A 4 -29.02 -49.57 40.22
C ARG A 4 -29.88 -50.13 39.09
N ARG A 5 -30.19 -49.34 38.05
CA ARG A 5 -30.66 -49.71 36.67
C ARG A 5 -31.09 -48.40 36.00
N SER A 6 -30.94 -48.09 34.71
CA SER A 6 -30.52 -48.77 33.47
C SER A 6 -30.22 -47.62 32.49
N GLY A 7 -29.11 -47.59 31.76
CA GLY A 7 -28.95 -48.37 30.53
C GLY A 7 -29.81 -47.80 29.39
N GLY A 8 -29.43 -46.65 28.82
CA GLY A 8 -30.03 -46.09 27.61
C GLY A 8 -28.94 -45.46 26.75
N THR A 9 -28.51 -46.18 25.70
CA THR A 9 -27.52 -45.75 24.71
C THR A 9 -28.09 -44.65 23.80
N PRO A 10 -27.31 -43.62 23.43
CA PRO A 10 -27.75 -42.60 22.47
C PRO A 10 -27.83 -43.19 21.05
N PRO A 11 -28.72 -42.68 20.17
CA PRO A 11 -28.81 -43.15 18.79
C PRO A 11 -27.55 -42.77 18.00
N SER A 12 -26.95 -43.77 17.36
CA SER A 12 -25.83 -43.62 16.43
C SER A 12 -26.29 -42.87 15.18
N SER A 13 -25.89 -41.61 15.05
CA SER A 13 -26.00 -40.86 13.79
C SER A 13 -24.97 -41.40 12.80
N THR A 14 -25.44 -42.15 11.81
CA THR A 14 -24.66 -42.65 10.68
C THR A 14 -24.21 -41.48 9.81
N SER A 15 -23.06 -40.90 10.10
CA SER A 15 -22.36 -39.95 9.22
C SER A 15 -21.79 -40.73 8.04
N THR A 16 -22.53 -40.80 6.94
CA THR A 16 -22.04 -41.33 5.67
C THR A 16 -20.96 -40.38 5.12
N SER A 17 -19.74 -40.90 5.06
CA SER A 17 -18.57 -40.30 4.44
C SER A 17 -18.87 -39.93 2.98
N ARG A 18 -18.87 -38.63 2.68
CA ARG A 18 -18.99 -38.11 1.31
C ARG A 18 -17.98 -36.98 1.06
N SER A 19 -16.76 -37.12 1.57
CA SER A 19 -15.69 -36.09 1.50
C SER A 19 -14.63 -36.34 0.41
N GLY A 20 -14.66 -37.49 -0.29
CA GLY A 20 -13.64 -37.86 -1.27
C GLY A 20 -13.79 -37.21 -2.65
N GLY A 21 -15.02 -36.96 -3.10
CA GLY A 21 -15.30 -36.49 -4.48
C GLY A 21 -15.09 -34.98 -4.68
N VAL A 22 -15.47 -34.17 -3.70
CA VAL A 22 -15.46 -32.69 -3.81
C VAL A 22 -14.02 -32.15 -3.87
N ARG A 23 -13.09 -32.76 -3.13
CA ARG A 23 -11.69 -32.33 -3.13
C ARG A 23 -11.00 -32.59 -4.48
N ARG A 24 -11.31 -33.70 -5.17
CA ARG A 24 -10.73 -34.02 -6.49
C ARG A 24 -11.30 -33.15 -7.62
N ALA A 25 -12.60 -32.83 -7.56
CA ALA A 25 -13.22 -31.91 -8.54
C ALA A 25 -12.63 -30.49 -8.46
N MET A 26 -12.28 -30.03 -7.25
CA MET A 26 -11.69 -28.70 -7.04
C MET A 26 -10.25 -28.58 -7.58
N TRP A 27 -9.47 -29.67 -7.56
CA TRP A 27 -8.11 -29.68 -8.13
C TRP A 27 -8.11 -29.72 -9.66
N ILE A 28 -9.07 -30.40 -10.29
CA ILE A 28 -9.17 -30.46 -11.76
C ILE A 28 -9.71 -29.12 -12.31
N ALA A 29 -10.64 -28.46 -11.60
CA ALA A 29 -11.12 -27.12 -11.98
C ALA A 29 -10.04 -26.03 -11.79
N GLY A 30 -9.17 -26.15 -10.79
CA GLY A 30 -8.07 -25.21 -10.55
C GLY A 30 -6.94 -25.25 -11.59
N LEU A 31 -6.72 -26.41 -12.24
CA LEU A 31 -5.75 -26.58 -13.32
C LEU A 31 -6.29 -26.16 -14.70
N GLY A 32 -7.61 -26.20 -14.91
CA GLY A 32 -8.24 -25.72 -16.16
C GLY A 32 -8.30 -24.19 -16.25
N LEU A 33 -8.42 -23.49 -15.11
CA LEU A 33 -8.55 -22.04 -15.09
C LEU A 33 -7.20 -21.30 -15.20
N THR A 34 -6.08 -21.94 -14.85
CA THR A 34 -4.73 -21.41 -15.06
C THR A 34 -4.23 -21.57 -16.50
N GLY A 35 -4.78 -22.51 -17.27
CA GLY A 35 -4.46 -22.69 -18.70
C GLY A 35 -5.12 -21.66 -19.63
N LEU A 36 -6.31 -21.16 -19.28
CA LEU A 36 -7.04 -20.20 -20.13
C LEU A 36 -6.57 -18.74 -20.03
N LEU A 37 -5.76 -18.38 -19.02
CA LEU A 37 -5.18 -17.03 -18.89
C LEU A 37 -3.77 -16.92 -19.48
N ALA A 38 -3.16 -18.04 -19.91
CA ALA A 38 -1.82 -18.07 -20.50
C ALA A 38 -1.81 -17.93 -22.04
N GLY A 39 -2.97 -17.77 -22.69
CA GLY A 39 -3.11 -17.87 -24.15
C GLY A 39 -3.24 -16.55 -24.94
N CYS A 40 -3.13 -15.37 -24.31
CA CYS A 40 -3.37 -14.09 -25.00
C CYS A 40 -2.12 -13.23 -25.30
N SER A 41 -0.91 -13.81 -25.30
CA SER A 41 0.32 -13.08 -25.65
C SER A 41 1.04 -13.62 -26.88
N ALA A 42 0.29 -13.86 -27.96
CA ALA A 42 0.87 -14.20 -29.27
C ALA A 42 0.21 -13.36 -30.37
N GLY A 43 0.65 -12.11 -30.49
CA GLY A 43 0.47 -11.29 -31.68
C GLY A 43 1.85 -10.89 -32.19
N GLY A 44 2.39 -11.68 -33.12
CA GLY A 44 3.59 -11.33 -33.87
C GLY A 44 3.24 -10.31 -34.95
N GLY A 45 3.91 -9.17 -34.93
CA GLY A 45 3.98 -8.21 -36.01
C GLY A 45 5.43 -7.79 -36.19
N GLU A 46 6.03 -8.18 -37.31
CA GLU A 46 7.30 -7.63 -37.79
C GLU A 46 7.05 -6.21 -38.34
N GLU A 47 7.59 -5.19 -37.68
CA GLU A 47 7.82 -3.88 -38.30
C GLU A 47 9.13 -3.25 -37.77
N SER A 48 10.04 -3.03 -38.71
CA SER A 48 11.14 -2.04 -38.81
C SER A 48 11.81 -1.50 -37.54
N GLY A 49 13.14 -1.62 -37.50
CA GLY A 49 14.04 -1.18 -36.42
C GLY A 49 13.98 0.31 -36.06
N GLY A 50 13.00 0.67 -35.22
CA GLY A 50 13.03 1.82 -34.35
C GLY A 50 13.48 1.39 -32.96
N ILE A 51 14.23 2.24 -32.25
CA ILE A 51 14.52 2.07 -30.83
C ILE A 51 13.21 1.73 -30.13
N HIS A 52 13.09 0.54 -29.54
CA HIS A 52 11.96 0.16 -28.69
C HIS A 52 11.99 1.06 -27.45
N GLY A 53 11.46 2.27 -27.59
CA GLY A 53 11.42 3.29 -26.57
C GLY A 53 10.40 2.90 -25.52
N GLY A 54 10.87 2.33 -24.40
CA GLY A 54 10.05 2.25 -23.19
C GLY A 54 9.61 3.65 -22.74
N GLU A 55 8.71 3.71 -21.74
CA GLU A 55 8.19 4.98 -21.18
C GLU A 55 9.29 5.98 -20.76
N ALA A 56 10.53 5.51 -20.59
CA ALA A 56 11.72 6.32 -20.37
C ALA A 56 12.14 7.22 -21.56
N SER A 57 11.62 7.00 -22.77
CA SER A 57 11.85 7.85 -23.96
C SER A 57 10.72 8.86 -24.22
N LEU A 58 9.70 8.91 -23.35
CA LEU A 58 8.55 9.79 -23.51
C LEU A 58 9.00 11.25 -23.31
N VAL A 59 8.78 12.08 -24.33
CA VAL A 59 9.06 13.53 -24.31
C VAL A 59 8.00 14.19 -23.43
N LEU A 60 8.42 14.83 -22.33
CA LEU A 60 7.49 15.58 -21.50
C LEU A 60 7.24 16.96 -22.12
N PRO A 61 5.98 17.35 -22.40
CA PRO A 61 5.67 18.71 -22.82
C PRO A 61 5.96 19.70 -21.69
N ASP A 62 6.37 20.92 -22.04
CA ASP A 62 6.57 22.00 -21.07
C ASP A 62 5.22 22.45 -20.49
N PHE A 63 5.04 22.32 -19.18
CA PHE A 63 3.74 22.55 -18.53
C PHE A 63 3.41 24.03 -18.35
N THR A 64 4.35 24.94 -18.65
CA THR A 64 4.07 26.36 -18.83
C THR A 64 3.26 26.63 -20.11
N SER A 65 3.39 25.74 -21.10
CA SER A 65 2.75 25.87 -22.42
C SER A 65 1.37 25.21 -22.51
N VAL A 66 1.01 24.35 -21.55
CA VAL A 66 -0.25 23.59 -21.56
C VAL A 66 -1.23 24.17 -20.54
N SER A 67 -2.39 24.61 -21.03
CA SER A 67 -3.50 25.09 -20.20
C SER A 67 -4.55 24.01 -19.98
N PHE A 68 -4.93 23.77 -18.73
CA PHE A 68 -6.05 22.91 -18.36
C PHE A 68 -7.16 23.76 -17.76
N PHE A 69 -8.37 23.72 -18.32
CA PHE A 69 -9.51 24.54 -17.87
C PHE A 69 -9.20 26.05 -17.77
N GLY A 70 -8.36 26.58 -18.66
CA GLY A 70 -7.94 28.00 -18.67
C GLY A 70 -6.87 28.36 -17.63
N MET A 71 -6.33 27.39 -16.88
CA MET A 71 -5.28 27.57 -15.89
C MET A 71 -3.98 26.90 -16.34
N GLN A 72 -2.83 27.52 -16.07
CA GLN A 72 -1.51 26.92 -16.32
C GLN A 72 -1.30 25.70 -15.41
N GLY A 73 -0.63 24.65 -15.93
CA GLY A 73 -0.37 23.42 -15.19
C GLY A 73 0.35 23.64 -13.85
N ASN A 74 1.30 24.58 -13.79
CA ASN A 74 2.04 24.88 -12.55
C ASN A 74 1.12 25.38 -11.41
N HIS A 75 0.12 26.22 -11.72
CA HIS A 75 -0.84 26.66 -10.70
C HIS A 75 -1.66 25.49 -10.14
N LEU A 76 -2.02 24.53 -10.99
CA LEU A 76 -2.75 23.33 -10.58
C LEU A 76 -1.91 22.49 -9.60
N LEU A 77 -0.61 22.33 -9.89
CA LEU A 77 0.34 21.63 -9.01
C LEU A 77 0.52 22.37 -7.67
N MET A 78 0.56 23.70 -7.67
CA MET A 78 0.63 24.50 -6.43
C MET A 78 -0.63 24.36 -5.57
N ILE A 79 -1.81 24.29 -6.19
CA ILE A 79 -3.07 24.02 -5.47
C ILE A 79 -3.03 22.61 -4.88
N GLY A 80 -2.59 21.61 -5.66
CA GLY A 80 -2.42 20.24 -5.19
C GLY A 80 -1.51 20.15 -3.96
N LEU A 81 -0.35 20.83 -4.00
CA LEU A 81 0.57 20.93 -2.87
C LEU A 81 -0.12 21.49 -1.61
N LEU A 82 -0.91 22.56 -1.74
CA LEU A 82 -1.63 23.16 -0.63
C LEU A 82 -2.67 22.19 -0.03
N VAL A 83 -3.42 21.49 -0.87
CA VAL A 83 -4.40 20.48 -0.43
C VAL A 83 -3.71 19.34 0.32
N CYS A 84 -2.55 18.88 -0.15
CA CYS A 84 -1.81 17.84 0.54
C CYS A 84 -1.26 18.31 1.90
N LEU A 85 -0.79 19.56 2.00
CA LEU A 85 -0.38 20.14 3.29
C LEU A 85 -1.55 20.20 4.27
N ALA A 86 -2.73 20.59 3.80
CA ALA A 86 -3.95 20.56 4.60
C ALA A 86 -4.32 19.13 5.04
N GLY A 87 -4.20 18.14 4.14
CA GLY A 87 -4.43 16.73 4.45
C GLY A 87 -3.45 16.16 5.48
N LEU A 88 -2.16 16.52 5.41
CA LEU A 88 -1.18 16.18 6.45
C LEU A 88 -1.50 16.86 7.78
N GLY A 89 -1.92 18.12 7.76
CA GLY A 89 -2.38 18.86 8.94
C GLY A 89 -3.57 18.17 9.61
N PHE A 90 -4.55 17.73 8.82
CA PHE A 90 -5.69 16.95 9.29
C PHE A 90 -5.26 15.61 9.92
N GLY A 91 -4.32 14.91 9.28
CA GLY A 91 -3.76 13.67 9.82
C GLY A 91 -3.08 13.87 11.18
N LEU A 92 -2.34 14.97 11.34
CA LEU A 92 -1.67 15.30 12.59
C LEU A 92 -2.68 15.72 13.69
N ALA A 93 -3.71 16.48 13.34
CA ALA A 93 -4.77 16.85 14.27
C ALA A 93 -5.50 15.61 14.80
N THR A 94 -5.85 14.67 13.91
CA THR A 94 -6.53 13.42 14.29
C THR A 94 -5.62 12.49 15.09
N TYR A 95 -4.32 12.45 14.80
CA TYR A 95 -3.34 11.72 15.60
C TYR A 95 -3.36 12.18 17.06
N ARG A 96 -3.31 13.50 17.30
CA ARG A 96 -3.37 14.07 18.67
C ARG A 96 -4.69 13.73 19.34
N ARG A 97 -5.81 13.91 18.63
CA ARG A 97 -7.14 13.59 19.14
C ARG A 97 -7.26 12.13 19.58
N LEU A 98 -6.83 11.18 18.75
CA LEU A 98 -6.90 9.74 19.06
C LEU A 98 -5.97 9.34 20.20
N ARG A 99 -4.77 9.93 20.25
CA ARG A 99 -3.81 9.68 21.34
C ARG A 99 -4.39 10.09 22.70
N ASP A 100 -5.06 11.24 22.74
CA ASP A 100 -5.52 11.90 23.96
C ASP A 100 -6.92 11.41 24.42
N LEU A 101 -7.58 10.53 23.66
CA LEU A 101 -8.82 9.87 24.10
C LEU A 101 -8.59 8.96 25.33
N PRO A 102 -9.55 8.90 26.26
CA PRO A 102 -9.43 8.09 27.47
C PRO A 102 -9.42 6.59 27.14
N VAL A 103 -8.62 5.83 27.90
CA VAL A 103 -8.45 4.39 27.72
C VAL A 103 -8.08 3.74 29.05
N HIS A 104 -8.56 2.51 29.26
CA HIS A 104 -8.13 1.70 30.41
C HIS A 104 -6.67 1.25 30.24
N GLU A 105 -5.92 1.17 31.34
CA GLU A 105 -4.51 0.80 31.35
C GLU A 105 -4.25 -0.55 30.66
N SER A 106 -4.95 -1.60 31.06
CA SER A 106 -4.81 -2.94 30.43
C SER A 106 -5.11 -2.94 28.93
N MET A 107 -6.08 -2.13 28.47
CA MET A 107 -6.37 -2.03 27.02
C MET A 107 -5.25 -1.29 26.28
N ARG A 108 -4.61 -0.32 26.93
CA ARG A 108 -3.45 0.39 26.39
C ARG A 108 -2.24 -0.55 26.28
N GLU A 109 -1.98 -1.37 27.30
CA GLU A 109 -0.89 -2.36 27.29
C GLU A 109 -1.00 -3.32 26.11
N ILE A 110 -2.18 -3.89 25.88
CA ILE A 110 -2.40 -4.78 24.72
C ILE A 110 -2.17 -4.04 23.40
N SER A 111 -2.67 -2.81 23.26
CA SER A 111 -2.42 -2.03 22.03
C SER A 111 -0.95 -1.69 21.80
N GLU A 112 -0.18 -1.52 22.89
CA GLU A 112 1.25 -1.26 22.80
C GLU A 112 2.01 -2.54 22.41
N LEU A 113 1.62 -3.70 22.92
CA LEU A 113 2.15 -4.99 22.48
C LEU A 113 1.92 -5.19 20.97
N ILE A 114 0.70 -4.96 20.49
CA ILE A 114 0.37 -5.02 19.05
C ILE A 114 1.26 -4.07 18.26
N TYR A 115 1.45 -2.83 18.74
CA TYR A 115 2.34 -1.88 18.10
C TYR A 115 3.78 -2.40 18.01
N GLN A 116 4.34 -2.99 19.07
CA GLN A 116 5.70 -3.51 19.05
C GLN A 116 5.84 -4.69 18.09
N THR A 117 4.87 -5.59 18.01
CA THR A 117 4.86 -6.69 17.03
C THR A 117 4.78 -6.16 15.60
N CYS A 118 3.81 -5.27 15.31
CA CYS A 118 3.66 -4.67 13.97
C CYS A 118 4.89 -3.85 13.57
N LYS A 119 5.50 -3.11 14.50
CA LYS A 119 6.75 -2.37 14.28
C LYS A 119 7.88 -3.32 13.92
N THR A 120 8.02 -4.42 14.65
CA THR A 120 9.07 -5.42 14.40
C THR A 120 8.88 -6.05 13.02
N TYR A 121 7.64 -6.42 12.68
CA TYR A 121 7.29 -6.93 11.35
C TYR A 121 7.61 -5.91 10.25
N LEU A 122 7.21 -4.65 10.42
CA LEU A 122 7.48 -3.59 9.46
C LEU A 122 8.98 -3.38 9.24
N ILE A 123 9.79 -3.38 10.30
CA ILE A 123 11.25 -3.27 10.19
C ILE A 123 11.84 -4.47 9.44
N GLN A 124 11.37 -5.69 9.73
CA GLN A 124 11.81 -6.88 9.01
C GLN A 124 11.42 -6.83 7.52
N GLN A 125 10.18 -6.44 7.21
CA GLN A 125 9.72 -6.25 5.84
C GLN A 125 10.54 -5.18 5.12
N GLY A 126 10.82 -4.05 5.77
CA GLY A 126 11.65 -2.99 5.20
C GLY A 126 13.05 -3.48 4.85
N ARG A 127 13.67 -4.30 5.72
CA ARG A 127 14.98 -4.92 5.42
C ARG A 127 14.92 -5.85 4.22
N PHE A 128 13.89 -6.68 4.14
CA PHE A 128 13.68 -7.55 2.98
C PHE A 128 13.49 -6.74 1.69
N LEU A 129 12.67 -5.69 1.72
CA LEU A 129 12.42 -4.80 0.58
C LEU A 129 13.69 -4.08 0.12
N LEU A 130 14.56 -3.65 1.03
CA LEU A 130 15.84 -3.04 0.66
C LEU A 130 16.80 -4.03 -0.01
N ILE A 131 16.83 -5.28 0.44
CA ILE A 131 17.63 -6.33 -0.22
C ILE A 131 17.09 -6.60 -1.63
N LEU A 132 15.76 -6.70 -1.77
CA LEU A 132 15.11 -6.87 -3.06
C LEU A 132 15.37 -5.66 -3.98
N TRP A 133 15.34 -4.45 -3.44
CA TRP A 133 15.64 -3.22 -4.17
C TRP A 133 17.09 -3.20 -4.67
N LEU A 134 18.06 -3.66 -3.87
CA LEU A 134 19.46 -3.75 -4.31
C LEU A 134 19.60 -4.72 -5.50
N PHE A 135 18.90 -5.85 -5.45
CA PHE A 135 18.89 -6.84 -6.51
C PHE A 135 18.30 -6.26 -7.81
N ILE A 136 17.09 -5.69 -7.73
CA ILE A 136 16.41 -5.07 -8.89
C ILE A 136 17.19 -3.85 -9.40
N GLY A 137 17.73 -3.03 -8.49
CA GLY A 137 18.54 -1.86 -8.82
C GLY A 137 19.80 -2.20 -9.60
N THR A 138 20.43 -3.35 -9.29
CA THR A 138 21.58 -3.86 -10.06
C THR A 138 21.17 -4.23 -11.49
N VAL A 139 20.03 -4.89 -11.67
CA VAL A 139 19.51 -5.21 -13.00
C VAL A 139 19.16 -3.94 -13.80
N ILE A 140 18.52 -2.96 -13.17
CA ILE A 140 18.20 -1.65 -13.77
C ILE A 140 19.49 -0.92 -14.18
N LEU A 141 20.52 -0.94 -13.34
CA LEU A 141 21.84 -0.37 -13.65
C LEU A 141 22.42 -1.02 -14.91
N LEU A 142 22.52 -2.35 -14.95
CA LEU A 142 23.07 -3.06 -16.10
C LEU A 142 22.27 -2.79 -17.37
N TYR A 143 20.94 -2.86 -17.30
CA TYR A 143 20.07 -2.63 -18.44
C TYR A 143 20.22 -1.20 -19.00
N TYR A 144 19.99 -0.17 -18.18
CA TYR A 144 19.98 1.20 -18.70
C TYR A 144 21.38 1.76 -18.95
N LYS A 145 22.40 1.34 -18.20
CA LYS A 145 23.76 1.86 -18.37
C LYS A 145 24.54 1.14 -19.48
N VAL A 146 24.39 -0.19 -19.60
CA VAL A 146 25.19 -1.02 -20.52
C VAL A 146 24.44 -1.32 -21.81
N LEU A 147 23.18 -1.76 -21.72
CA LEU A 147 22.41 -2.15 -22.92
C LEU A 147 21.80 -0.94 -23.65
N VAL A 148 21.19 0.00 -22.91
CA VAL A 148 20.51 1.17 -23.51
C VAL A 148 21.47 2.36 -23.70
N GLY A 149 22.55 2.43 -22.92
CA GLY A 149 23.57 3.49 -23.05
C GLY A 149 23.18 4.85 -22.45
N PHE A 150 22.26 4.90 -21.48
CA PHE A 150 21.89 6.15 -20.80
C PHE A 150 23.04 6.77 -20.00
N SER A 151 22.97 8.10 -19.83
CA SER A 151 23.93 8.85 -19.00
C SER A 151 23.80 8.46 -17.52
N TRP A 152 24.92 8.49 -16.80
CA TRP A 152 24.97 8.19 -15.35
C TRP A 152 23.96 9.03 -14.55
N GLY A 153 23.72 10.28 -14.96
CA GLY A 153 22.75 11.16 -14.32
C GLY A 153 21.31 10.64 -14.38
N ARG A 154 20.86 10.10 -15.52
CA ARG A 154 19.50 9.54 -15.68
C ARG A 154 19.28 8.34 -14.76
N VAL A 155 20.24 7.40 -14.78
CA VAL A 155 20.13 6.16 -14.00
C VAL A 155 20.16 6.43 -12.49
N ALA A 156 21.01 7.35 -12.05
CA ALA A 156 21.05 7.77 -10.64
C ALA A 156 19.73 8.39 -10.17
N ILE A 157 19.06 9.19 -11.01
CA ILE A 157 17.77 9.79 -10.70
C ILE A 157 16.68 8.71 -10.57
N ILE A 158 16.63 7.74 -11.48
CA ILE A 158 15.67 6.62 -11.42
C ILE A 158 15.81 5.86 -10.09
N LEU A 159 17.05 5.51 -9.71
CA LEU A 159 17.32 4.83 -8.45
C LEU A 159 16.93 5.71 -7.24
N ALA A 160 17.28 6.99 -7.25
CA ALA A 160 16.95 7.90 -6.15
C ALA A 160 15.44 8.07 -5.95
N PHE A 161 14.67 8.28 -7.02
CA PHE A 161 13.22 8.42 -6.92
C PHE A 161 12.52 7.13 -6.51
N SER A 162 13.02 5.97 -6.94
CA SER A 162 12.49 4.68 -6.44
C SER A 162 12.65 4.52 -4.92
N LEU A 163 13.79 4.99 -4.38
CA LEU A 163 14.04 4.95 -2.94
C LEU A 163 13.17 5.95 -2.17
N ILE A 164 12.96 7.16 -2.72
CA ILE A 164 12.05 8.16 -2.15
C ILE A 164 10.62 7.61 -2.09
N GLY A 165 10.14 6.96 -3.16
CA GLY A 165 8.83 6.32 -3.17
C GLY A 165 8.70 5.22 -2.11
N MET A 166 9.71 4.36 -1.98
CA MET A 166 9.74 3.31 -0.95
C MET A 166 9.74 3.89 0.46
N ALA A 167 10.54 4.95 0.72
CA ALA A 167 10.58 5.63 2.01
C ALA A 167 9.22 6.28 2.36
N GLY A 168 8.56 6.91 1.38
CA GLY A 168 7.22 7.46 1.55
C GLY A 168 6.19 6.42 1.97
N SER A 169 6.16 5.28 1.26
CA SER A 169 5.27 4.16 1.58
C SER A 169 5.54 3.60 2.99
N PHE A 170 6.80 3.47 3.38
CA PHE A 170 7.18 3.00 4.71
C PHE A 170 6.72 3.97 5.81
N GLY A 171 6.88 5.28 5.58
CA GLY A 171 6.43 6.32 6.51
C GLY A 171 4.91 6.31 6.73
N VAL A 172 4.12 6.19 5.66
CA VAL A 172 2.66 6.08 5.74
C VAL A 172 2.24 4.80 6.47
N ALA A 173 2.89 3.67 6.20
CA ALA A 173 2.62 2.41 6.89
C ALA A 173 2.88 2.53 8.40
N TRP A 174 4.00 3.14 8.81
CA TRP A 174 4.32 3.39 10.21
C TRP A 174 3.25 4.25 10.91
N TYR A 175 2.86 5.35 10.27
CA TYR A 175 1.81 6.24 10.76
C TYR A 175 0.49 5.46 10.93
N GLY A 176 0.10 4.68 9.92
CA GLY A 176 -1.12 3.88 9.94
C GLY A 176 -1.15 2.87 11.09
N ILE A 177 -0.06 2.13 11.30
CA ILE A 177 0.06 1.20 12.43
C ILE A 177 -0.15 1.92 13.77
N ARG A 178 0.48 3.08 13.98
CA ARG A 178 0.38 3.80 15.25
C ARG A 178 -1.02 4.38 15.50
N VAL A 179 -1.64 4.95 14.47
CA VAL A 179 -2.99 5.51 14.58
C VAL A 179 -4.03 4.41 14.80
N ASN A 180 -3.89 3.28 14.12
CA ASN A 180 -4.81 2.15 14.27
C ASN A 180 -4.68 1.46 15.63
N THR A 181 -3.48 1.36 16.21
CA THR A 181 -3.32 0.81 17.57
C THR A 181 -3.89 1.73 18.64
N PHE A 182 -3.78 3.05 18.48
CA PHE A 182 -4.52 3.99 19.32
C PHE A 182 -6.03 3.83 19.14
N ALA A 183 -6.54 3.86 17.92
CA ALA A 183 -7.98 3.74 17.70
C ALA A 183 -8.58 2.43 18.25
N ASN A 184 -7.87 1.31 18.13
CA ASN A 184 -8.32 0.00 18.61
C ASN A 184 -8.64 0.02 20.11
N SER A 185 -7.67 0.34 20.97
CA SER A 185 -7.88 0.31 22.43
C SER A 185 -8.93 1.33 22.90
N ARG A 186 -9.02 2.49 22.25
CA ARG A 186 -10.00 3.55 22.55
C ARG A 186 -11.42 3.12 22.14
N THR A 187 -11.54 2.42 21.03
CA THR A 187 -12.81 1.85 20.55
C THR A 187 -13.31 0.78 21.51
N SER A 188 -12.45 -0.14 21.93
CA SER A 188 -12.77 -1.17 22.92
C SER A 188 -13.24 -0.56 24.24
N PHE A 189 -12.57 0.49 24.72
CA PHE A 189 -12.99 1.20 25.93
C PHE A 189 -14.32 1.94 25.75
N ALA A 190 -14.54 2.56 24.59
CA ALA A 190 -15.79 3.23 24.28
C ALA A 190 -16.98 2.25 24.14
N ALA A 191 -16.74 1.04 23.63
CA ALA A 191 -17.75 -0.01 23.48
C ALA A 191 -18.31 -0.46 24.83
N LEU A 192 -17.52 -0.44 25.91
CA LEU A 192 -17.98 -0.75 27.27
C LEU A 192 -19.10 0.18 27.76
N ARG A 193 -19.21 1.41 27.21
CA ARG A 193 -20.28 2.35 27.56
C ARG A 193 -21.63 1.98 26.93
N GLY A 194 -21.69 0.95 26.08
CA GLY A 194 -22.90 0.50 25.41
C GLY A 194 -23.47 1.47 24.36
N LYS A 195 -22.75 2.54 24.01
CA LYS A 195 -23.20 3.55 23.04
C LYS A 195 -22.67 3.18 21.64
N PRO A 196 -23.52 3.05 20.61
CA PRO A 196 -23.09 2.60 19.29
C PRO A 196 -22.24 3.63 18.54
N TYR A 197 -22.56 4.93 18.67
CA TYR A 197 -21.87 6.00 17.95
C TYR A 197 -20.35 6.05 18.21
N PRO A 198 -19.84 6.13 19.45
CA PRO A 198 -18.41 6.23 19.68
C PRO A 198 -17.63 4.96 19.30
N ALA A 199 -18.25 3.78 19.40
CA ALA A 199 -17.63 2.52 18.97
C ALA A 199 -17.40 2.46 17.44
N HIS A 200 -18.19 3.22 16.67
CA HIS A 200 -18.02 3.31 15.22
C HIS A 200 -17.22 4.55 14.77
N ALA A 201 -17.41 5.69 15.45
CA ALA A 201 -16.79 6.95 15.06
C ALA A 201 -15.26 6.95 15.23
N ILE A 202 -14.73 6.29 16.26
CA ILE A 202 -13.28 6.25 16.53
C ILE A 202 -12.52 5.51 15.40
N PRO A 203 -12.91 4.29 14.99
CA PRO A 203 -12.29 3.61 13.84
C PRO A 203 -12.48 4.35 12.52
N MET A 204 -13.64 4.99 12.30
CA MET A 204 -13.89 5.78 11.11
C MET A 204 -12.93 6.98 11.03
N GLN A 205 -12.76 7.71 12.13
CA GLN A 205 -11.84 8.84 12.20
C GLN A 205 -10.39 8.41 11.97
N SER A 206 -9.96 7.26 12.53
CA SER A 206 -8.62 6.74 12.23
C SER A 206 -8.45 6.35 10.77
N GLY A 207 -9.44 5.67 10.18
CA GLY A 207 -9.40 5.27 8.77
C GLY A 207 -9.32 6.48 7.83
N MET A 208 -10.15 7.49 8.08
CA MET A 208 -10.13 8.75 7.34
C MET A 208 -8.77 9.45 7.45
N SER A 209 -8.19 9.49 8.65
CA SER A 209 -6.86 10.07 8.88
C SER A 209 -5.76 9.36 8.11
N VAL A 210 -5.74 8.02 8.15
CA VAL A 210 -4.74 7.22 7.41
C VAL A 210 -4.91 7.41 5.90
N GLY A 211 -6.14 7.41 5.39
CA GLY A 211 -6.42 7.67 3.97
C GLY A 211 -5.96 9.06 3.53
N MET A 212 -6.26 10.09 4.32
CA MET A 212 -5.84 11.47 4.03
C MET A 212 -4.31 11.61 4.01
N VAL A 213 -3.60 10.99 4.97
CA VAL A 213 -2.13 11.00 4.99
C VAL A 213 -1.56 10.21 3.83
N LEU A 214 -2.12 9.04 3.50
CA LEU A 214 -1.67 8.22 2.37
C LEU A 214 -1.77 9.01 1.06
N ILE A 215 -2.94 9.55 0.75
CA ILE A 215 -3.17 10.30 -0.50
C ILE A 215 -2.28 11.55 -0.53
N SER A 216 -2.20 12.29 0.59
CA SER A 216 -1.37 13.49 0.66
C SER A 216 0.10 13.19 0.44
N VAL A 217 0.67 12.18 1.11
CA VAL A 217 2.08 11.80 0.93
C VAL A 217 2.34 11.31 -0.49
N THR A 218 1.47 10.48 -1.06
CA THR A 218 1.63 10.00 -2.43
C THR A 218 1.64 11.16 -3.42
N VAL A 219 0.65 12.06 -3.36
CA VAL A 219 0.58 13.21 -4.26
C VAL A 219 1.74 14.17 -4.04
N LEU A 220 2.16 14.44 -2.79
CA LEU A 220 3.32 15.29 -2.50
C LEU A 220 4.61 14.74 -3.10
N ILE A 221 4.86 13.44 -2.95
CA ILE A 221 6.05 12.81 -3.50
C ILE A 221 5.99 12.83 -5.02
N THR A 222 4.85 12.51 -5.63
CA THR A 222 4.68 12.56 -7.08
C THR A 222 4.87 13.97 -7.63
N ASP A 223 4.25 15.00 -7.04
CA ASP A 223 4.43 16.40 -7.43
C ASP A 223 5.89 16.85 -7.28
N PHE A 224 6.53 16.50 -6.17
CA PHE A 224 7.94 16.78 -5.94
C PHE A 224 8.84 16.13 -7.01
N VAL A 225 8.65 14.83 -7.26
CA VAL A 225 9.41 14.09 -8.28
C VAL A 225 9.17 14.72 -9.65
N PHE A 226 7.92 15.04 -9.98
CA PHE A 226 7.54 15.63 -11.26
C PHE A 226 8.21 16.97 -11.50
N ARG A 227 8.19 17.90 -10.54
CA ARG A 227 8.89 19.20 -10.63
C ARG A 227 10.40 19.04 -10.80
N GLN A 228 11.00 18.07 -10.11
CA GLN A 228 12.43 17.78 -10.26
C GLN A 228 12.77 17.17 -11.63
N ILE A 229 11.88 16.32 -12.17
CA ILE A 229 11.99 15.76 -13.51
C ILE A 229 11.87 16.87 -14.55
N GLU A 230 10.86 17.74 -14.46
CA GLU A 230 10.66 18.86 -15.39
C GLU A 230 11.94 19.70 -15.53
N HIS A 231 12.50 20.18 -14.42
CA HIS A 231 13.73 20.98 -14.45
C HIS A 231 14.98 20.23 -14.96
N ARG A 232 15.04 18.90 -14.87
CA ARG A 232 16.23 18.11 -15.25
C ARG A 232 16.11 17.48 -16.63
N VAL A 233 14.96 16.93 -16.96
CA VAL A 233 14.67 16.29 -18.25
C VAL A 233 14.48 17.30 -19.36
N LEU A 234 13.83 18.45 -19.13
CA LEU A 234 13.76 19.51 -20.15
C LEU A 234 15.14 20.05 -20.53
N ARG A 235 16.13 19.98 -19.63
CA ARG A 235 17.54 20.29 -19.93
C ARG A 235 18.28 19.18 -20.68
N TRP A 236 17.74 17.97 -20.72
CA TRP A 236 18.32 16.83 -21.42
C TRP A 236 17.69 16.59 -22.80
N GLN A 237 16.56 17.24 -23.08
CA GLN A 237 15.88 17.19 -24.38
C GLN A 237 16.17 18.40 -25.28
N LYS A 238 16.76 19.46 -24.71
CA LYS A 238 17.41 20.55 -25.45
C LYS A 238 18.87 20.21 -25.65
#